data_AF-A0A2S6NK88-F1
#
_entry.id   AF-A0A2S6NK88-F1
#
_cell.length_a   1.000
_cell.length_b   1.000
_cell.length_c   1.000
_cell.angle_alpha   90.00
_cell.angle_beta   90.00
_cell.angle_gamma   90.00
#
_symmetry.space_group_name_H-M   'P 1'
#
loop_
_entity.id
_entity.type
_entity.pdbx_description
1 polymer ?
#
loop_
_entity_poly.entity_id
_entity_poly.type
_entity_poly.pdbx_seq_one_letter_code
_entity_poly.pdbx_strand_id
1 'polypeptide(L)' 'MTPDRFRDCLAALDWSQRGLAQRLGLQPTTVRRWAAGTGRIPEEVARWLERVAQPLRREPRPGRMA' A
#
# COMPACT_ATOMS: atom_id res chain seq x y z
N MET A 1 11.37 -1.39 1.46
CA MET A 1 10.08 -2.04 1.77
C MET A 1 9.99 -3.34 1.01
N THR A 2 9.55 -4.43 1.66
CA THR A 2 9.35 -5.73 1.02
C THR A 2 7.96 -5.81 0.36
N PRO A 3 7.74 -6.73 -0.59
CA PRO A 3 6.42 -6.94 -1.20
C PRO A 3 5.32 -7.29 -0.19
N ASP A 4 5.66 -8.06 0.85
CA ASP A 4 4.74 -8.38 1.94
C ASP A 4 4.33 -7.13 2.71
N ARG A 5 5.31 -6.31 3.13
CA ARG A 5 5.02 -5.05 3.83
C ARG A 5 4.24 -4.06 2.98
N PHE A 6 4.50 -4.04 1.68
CA PHE A 6 3.71 -3.26 0.74
C PHE A 6 2.25 -3.70 0.72
N ARG A 7 1.98 -5.01 0.65
CA ARG A 7 0.62 -5.56 0.71
C ARG A 7 -0.06 -5.30 2.05
N ASP A 8 0.66 -5.43 3.17
CA ASP A 8 0.15 -5.10 4.50
C ASP A 8 -0.31 -3.63 4.59
N CYS A 9 0.51 -2.69 4.09
CA CYS A 9 0.16 -1.27 4.10
C CYS A 9 -1.10 -1.00 3.28
N LEU A 10 -1.20 -1.61 2.09
CA LEU A 10 -2.38 -1.48 1.24
C LEU A 10 -3.63 -2.08 1.91
N ALA A 11 -3.51 -3.22 2.57
CA ALA A 11 -4.62 -3.85 3.30
C ALA A 11 -5.10 -2.96 4.46
N ALA A 12 -4.19 -2.39 5.25
CA ALA A 12 -4.53 -1.47 6.33
C ALA A 12 -5.29 -0.23 5.82
N LEU A 13 -4.93 0.24 4.63
CA LEU A 13 -5.56 1.39 3.97
C LEU A 13 -6.85 1.01 3.21
N ASP A 14 -7.13 -0.28 3.03
CA ASP A 14 -8.17 -0.82 2.14
C ASP A 14 -8.01 -0.31 0.70
N TRP A 15 -6.77 -0.29 0.25
CA TRP A 15 -6.40 0.19 -1.08
C TRP A 15 -6.05 -1.00 -1.97
N SER A 16 -6.65 -1.05 -3.15
CA SER A 16 -6.18 -1.98 -4.18
C SER A 16 -4.89 -1.47 -4.83
N GLN A 17 -4.11 -2.38 -5.44
CA GLN A 17 -2.94 -2.02 -6.25
C GLN A 17 -3.30 -1.03 -7.37
N ARG A 18 -4.48 -1.23 -8.00
CA ARG A 18 -5.02 -0.32 -9.02
C ARG A 18 -5.39 1.05 -8.43
N GLY A 19 -5.93 1.07 -7.21
CA GLY A 19 -6.23 2.31 -6.49
C GLY A 19 -4.95 3.10 -6.16
N LEU A 20 -3.89 2.42 -5.73
CA LEU A 20 -2.59 3.06 -5.54
C LEU A 20 -2.02 3.62 -6.85
N ALA A 21 -2.08 2.84 -7.94
CA ALA A 21 -1.57 3.27 -9.24
C ALA A 21 -2.25 4.58 -9.71
N GLN A 22 -3.57 4.67 -9.56
CA GLN A 22 -4.33 5.89 -9.87
C GLN A 22 -3.91 7.08 -9.00
N ARG A 23 -3.74 6.88 -7.68
CA ARG A 23 -3.32 7.95 -6.76
C ARG A 23 -1.93 8.50 -7.06
N LEU A 24 -1.02 7.64 -7.52
CA LEU A 24 0.36 8.02 -7.84
C LEU A 24 0.55 8.42 -9.31
N GLY A 25 -0.49 8.37 -10.14
CA GLY A 25 -0.37 8.59 -11.59
C GLY A 25 0.54 7.57 -12.30
N LEU A 26 0.64 6.35 -11.76
CA LEU A 26 1.51 5.29 -12.26
C LEU A 26 0.72 4.27 -13.07
N GLN A 27 1.43 3.54 -13.94
CA GLN A 27 0.83 2.38 -14.61
C GLN A 27 0.53 1.25 -13.60
N PRO A 28 -0.63 0.56 -13.72
CA PRO A 28 -0.97 -0.57 -12.85
C PRO A 28 0.06 -1.70 -12.87
N THR A 29 0.75 -1.89 -14.00
CA THR A 29 1.82 -2.88 -14.18
C THR A 29 3.01 -2.61 -13.27
N THR A 30 3.39 -1.34 -13.07
CA THR A 30 4.46 -0.93 -12.14
C THR A 30 4.13 -1.35 -10.72
N VAL A 31 2.92 -1.03 -10.26
CA VAL A 31 2.46 -1.36 -8.90
C VAL A 31 2.31 -2.88 -8.72
N ARG A 32 1.87 -3.60 -9.77
CA ARG A 32 1.80 -5.06 -9.74
C ARG A 32 3.18 -5.72 -9.60
N ARG A 33 4.20 -5.18 -10.25
CA ARG A 33 5.60 -5.65 -10.11
C ARG A 33 6.13 -5.44 -8.69
N TRP A 34 5.78 -4.34 -8.04
CA TRP A 34 6.11 -4.10 -6.63
C TRP A 34 5.50 -5.17 -5.71
N ALA A 35 4.20 -5.46 -5.88
CA ALA A 35 3.51 -6.48 -5.10
C ALA A 35 4.03 -7.89 -5.34
N ALA A 36 4.57 -8.17 -6.53
CA ALA A 36 5.17 -9.45 -6.90
C ALA A 36 6.66 -9.57 -6.53
N GLY A 37 7.29 -8.50 -6.03
CA GLY A 37 8.73 -8.47 -5.77
C GLY A 37 9.63 -8.45 -7.00
N THR A 38 9.05 -8.33 -8.20
CA THR A 38 9.77 -8.25 -9.48
C THR A 38 10.13 -6.82 -9.87
N GLY A 39 9.76 -5.84 -9.04
CA GLY A 39 10.13 -4.44 -9.20
C GLY A 39 10.50 -3.80 -7.87
N ARG A 40 11.51 -2.93 -7.87
CA ARG A 40 11.89 -2.16 -6.69
C ARG A 40 10.84 -1.09 -6.39
N ILE A 41 10.37 -1.06 -5.15
CA ILE A 41 9.54 0.03 -4.63
C ILE A 41 10.45 1.24 -4.37
N PRO A 42 10.18 2.42 -4.95
CA PRO A 42 10.92 3.64 -4.65
C PRO A 42 10.85 3.94 -3.15
N GLU A 43 11.97 4.38 -2.56
CA GLU A 43 12.06 4.61 -1.12
C GLU A 43 11.10 5.71 -0.63
N GLU A 44 10.86 6.72 -1.46
CA GLU A 44 9.89 7.77 -1.16
C GLU A 44 8.45 7.22 -1.04
N VAL A 45 8.04 6.36 -1.98
CA VAL A 45 6.73 5.69 -1.97
C VAL A 45 6.63 4.77 -0.74
N ALA A 46 7.69 4.03 -0.44
CA ALA A 46 7.73 3.18 0.74
C ALA A 46 7.56 4.00 2.04
N ARG A 47 8.31 5.08 2.21
CA ARG A 47 8.20 5.96 3.40
C ARG A 47 6.82 6.62 3.49
N TRP A 48 6.26 7.03 2.37
CA TRP A 48 4.92 7.60 2.33
C TRP A 48 3.85 6.58 2.74
N LEU A 49 3.88 5.37 2.18
CA LEU A 49 2.94 4.28 2.50
C LEU A 49 2.96 3.93 3.99
N GLU A 50 4.15 3.79 4.59
CA GLU A 50 4.26 3.52 6.03
C GLU A 50 3.64 4.64 6.87
N ARG A 51 3.88 5.91 6.52
CA ARG A 51 3.30 7.05 7.24
C ARG A 51 1.78 7.10 7.14
N VAL A 52 1.21 6.87 5.97
CA VAL A 52 -0.26 6.91 5.81
C VAL A 52 -0.94 5.67 6.41
N ALA A 53 -0.27 4.51 6.42
CA ALA A 53 -0.81 3.29 7.02
C ALA A 53 -0.68 3.25 8.54
N GLN A 54 0.30 3.97 9.12
CA GLN A 54 0.60 3.92 10.56
C GLN A 54 -0.59 4.23 11.48
N PRO A 55 -1.44 5.26 11.24
CA PRO A 55 -2.59 5.54 12.09
C PRO A 55 -3.59 4.38 12.12
N LEU A 56 -3.95 3.83 10.95
CA LEU A 56 -4.88 2.70 10.82
C LEU A 56 -4.33 1.38 11.39
N ARG A 57 -3.00 1.26 11.49
CA ARG A 57 -2.36 0.14 12.16
C ARG A 57 -2.36 0.29 13.68
N ARG A 58 -2.36 1.51 14.20
CA ARG A 58 -2.47 1.80 15.64
C ARG A 58 -3.91 1.71 16.11
N GLU A 59 -4.82 2.21 15.30
CA GLU A 59 -6.26 2.19 15.53
C GLU A 59 -6.91 1.47 14.35
N PRO A 60 -7.02 0.13 14.41
CA PRO A 60 -7.68 -0.63 13.36
C PRO A 60 -9.12 -0.13 13.21
N ARG A 61 -9.63 -0.15 11.97
CA ARG A 61 -11.00 0.27 11.70
C ARG A 61 -11.95 -0.37 12.70
N PRO A 62 -12.88 0.39 13.31
CA PRO A 62 -13.88 -0.20 14.18
C PRO A 62 -14.55 -1.33 13.41
N GLY A 63 -14.60 -2.52 14.03
CA GLY A 63 -15.24 -3.68 13.46
C GLY A 63 -16.63 -3.28 13.00
N ARG A 64 -17.00 -3.69 11.78
CA ARG A 64 -18.28 -3.41 11.10
C ARG A 64 -19.37 -3.11 12.14
N MET A 65 -19.77 -1.84 12.26
CA MET A 65 -20.87 -1.47 13.15
C MET A 65 -22.12 -2.10 12.53
N ALA A 66 -22.50 -3.27 13.06
CA ALA A 66 -23.71 -3.98 12.69
C ALA A 66 -24.93 -3.23 13.25
#